data_AF-A0A1H0T5K8-F1
#
_entry.id   AF-A0A1H0T5K8-F1
#
_cell.length_a   1.000
_cell.length_b   1.000
_cell.length_c   1.000
_cell.angle_alpha   90.00
_cell.angle_beta   90.00
_cell.angle_gamma   90.00
#
_symmetry.space_group_name_H-M   'P 1'
#
loop_
_entity.id
_entity.type
_entity.pdbx_description
1 polymer ?
#
loop_
_entity_poly.entity_id
_entity_poly.type
_entity_poly.pdbx_seq_one_letter_code
_entity_poly.pdbx_strand_id
1 'polypeptide(L)'
;MNKHNKLFYKLLTYLISLLCAFDIYISYKLYTLYSAIFLQVGIVILVALIIIAFKSYSKFKLFSDMDYLKSRWPYTYDNTVDLNKVDKLYKEYGPEFLKEKNFSNIDDQTASDLNIDDIFDSINICTSSPGEQMLYYILRTPKLNKEELISRNNILEFLSSNNDIRSELQVIVTGIGKQYKGDIFNLFNTKKVVSKSAKLTFNILGSIGLISLVSIVFIGIKGLLFILPLFLVYQFIHNKSSTEIEDEVTSIGYLGTLISSAKKLSKIKCEELSDELSELKTLLEPVKNIDKKTFFVADNDAADAVLEYIKIILLAKIRCYYSLVDTIKDNREALIKIYSLVGKIDAYISIASYRERLDDYTYPNFIDRDKYLKLNDALHPLILDGVPNSIELNKRGIVLTGSNMSGKSTFMRTIGTNILLSQTIYTSLCSEYTGSFFRILSSLSIADDVTQGKSYYLGECNSLLRILNSIEEEIPSFCIIDEIFKGTNPLERIASSKEILRYIMDRNALAIVATHDLELAETCNNNYLCYYFCEDVDKTQGLTFDFKLKEGICHSGNALKLLDFLGYPKEIIDNALNSIHIGNK
;
A
#
# COMPACT_ATOMS: atom_id res chain seq x y z
N MET A 1 11.74 -29.92 6.21
CA MET A 1 11.90 -30.33 4.79
C MET A 1 12.86 -29.44 3.99
N ASN A 2 12.86 -28.11 4.18
CA ASN A 2 13.67 -27.18 3.35
C ASN A 2 15.19 -27.28 3.48
N LYS A 3 15.74 -27.58 4.66
CA LYS A 3 17.20 -27.62 4.88
C LYS A 3 17.91 -28.71 4.05
N HIS A 4 17.29 -29.89 3.94
CA HIS A 4 17.80 -30.99 3.10
C HIS A 4 17.69 -30.64 1.61
N ASN A 5 16.57 -30.04 1.18
CA ASN A 5 16.39 -29.62 -0.21
C ASN A 5 17.40 -28.52 -0.61
N LYS A 6 17.63 -27.53 0.25
CA LYS A 6 18.63 -26.47 0.02
C LYS A 6 20.03 -27.05 -0.17
N LEU A 7 20.47 -27.94 0.73
CA LEU A 7 21.78 -28.57 0.64
C LEU A 7 21.90 -29.42 -0.64
N PHE A 8 20.85 -30.18 -0.98
CA PHE A 8 20.78 -30.99 -2.19
C PHE A 8 20.97 -30.13 -3.46
N TYR A 9 20.18 -29.07 -3.64
CA TYR A 9 20.30 -28.21 -4.83
C TYR A 9 21.64 -27.44 -4.87
N LYS A 10 22.22 -27.10 -3.71
CA LYS A 10 23.57 -26.53 -3.64
C LYS A 10 24.62 -27.51 -4.20
N LEU A 11 24.62 -28.74 -3.69
CA LEU A 11 25.56 -29.79 -4.13
C LEU A 11 25.34 -30.16 -5.60
N LEU A 12 24.08 -30.27 -6.05
CA LEU A 12 23.73 -30.55 -7.43
C LEU A 12 24.26 -29.46 -8.37
N THR A 13 24.15 -28.18 -7.99
CA THR A 13 24.68 -27.07 -8.79
C THR A 13 26.20 -27.16 -8.94
N TYR A 14 26.94 -27.45 -7.85
CA TYR A 14 28.39 -27.65 -7.94
C TYR A 14 28.78 -28.84 -8.81
N LEU A 15 28.05 -29.95 -8.69
CA LEU A 15 28.28 -31.14 -9.51
C LEU A 15 28.10 -30.85 -11.01
N ILE A 16 27.05 -30.12 -11.38
CA ILE A 16 26.80 -29.77 -12.79
C ILE A 16 27.86 -28.80 -13.29
N SER A 17 28.29 -27.82 -12.48
CA SER A 17 29.40 -26.93 -12.86
C SER A 17 30.70 -27.70 -13.13
N LEU A 18 31.00 -28.74 -12.34
CA LEU A 18 32.13 -29.64 -12.60
C LEU A 18 31.94 -30.42 -13.91
N LEU A 19 30.73 -30.90 -14.21
CA LEU A 19 30.41 -31.57 -15.47
C LEU A 19 30.58 -30.63 -16.68
N CYS A 20 30.23 -29.35 -16.56
CA CYS A 20 30.49 -28.35 -17.61
C CYS A 20 31.99 -28.21 -17.90
N ALA A 21 32.82 -28.09 -16.86
CA ALA A 21 34.27 -27.99 -17.04
C ALA A 21 34.88 -29.25 -17.67
N PHE A 22 34.36 -30.42 -17.27
CA PHE A 22 34.76 -31.70 -17.83
C PHE A 22 34.37 -31.84 -19.30
N ASP A 23 33.14 -31.44 -19.67
CA ASP A 23 32.66 -31.44 -21.04
C ASP A 23 33.48 -30.51 -21.95
N ILE A 24 33.82 -29.31 -21.47
CA ILE A 24 34.71 -28.38 -22.19
C ILE A 24 36.08 -29.02 -22.46
N TYR A 25 36.68 -29.66 -21.45
CA TYR A 25 37.98 -30.30 -21.58
C TYR A 25 37.94 -31.48 -22.57
N ILE A 26 36.95 -32.36 -22.45
CA ILE A 26 36.80 -33.52 -23.34
C ILE A 26 36.52 -33.07 -24.77
N SER A 27 35.61 -32.12 -24.95
CA SER A 27 35.24 -31.62 -26.28
C SER A 27 36.43 -30.98 -26.99
N TYR A 28 37.27 -30.24 -26.25
CA TYR A 28 38.52 -29.70 -26.78
C TYR A 28 39.52 -30.81 -27.15
N LYS A 29 39.72 -31.80 -26.28
CA LYS A 29 40.62 -32.93 -26.56
C LYS A 29 40.17 -33.73 -27.78
N LEU A 30 38.88 -34.07 -27.87
CA LEU A 30 38.33 -34.81 -29.01
C LEU A 30 38.37 -33.99 -30.31
N TYR A 31 38.17 -32.67 -30.22
CA TYR A 31 38.39 -31.77 -31.35
C TYR A 31 39.82 -31.86 -31.90
N THR A 32 40.83 -31.79 -31.02
CA THR A 32 42.24 -31.87 -31.45
C THR A 32 42.65 -33.23 -32.01
N LEU A 33 41.96 -34.31 -31.61
CA LEU A 33 42.32 -35.68 -31.97
C LEU A 33 41.56 -36.22 -33.19
N TYR A 34 40.33 -35.77 -33.44
CA TYR A 34 39.44 -36.39 -34.42
C TYR A 34 38.84 -35.41 -35.42
N SER A 35 37.89 -34.56 -35.01
CA SER A 35 37.17 -33.67 -35.93
C SER A 35 36.46 -32.52 -35.23
N ALA A 36 36.11 -31.49 -36.02
CA ALA A 36 35.33 -30.32 -35.58
C ALA A 36 33.92 -30.66 -35.05
N ILE A 37 33.36 -31.82 -35.42
CA ILE A 37 32.03 -32.28 -34.97
C ILE A 37 31.98 -32.46 -33.45
N PHE A 38 33.07 -32.90 -32.81
CA PHE A 38 33.10 -33.09 -31.36
C PHE A 38 32.98 -31.77 -30.58
N LEU A 39 33.48 -30.67 -31.15
CA LEU A 39 33.31 -29.34 -30.57
C LEU A 39 31.83 -28.92 -30.63
N GLN A 40 31.14 -29.21 -31.74
CA GLN A 40 29.72 -28.90 -31.92
C GLN A 40 28.83 -29.69 -30.96
N VAL A 41 29.09 -31.00 -30.83
CA VAL A 41 28.37 -31.87 -29.88
C VAL A 41 28.61 -31.41 -28.44
N GLY A 42 29.86 -31.09 -28.09
CA GLY A 42 30.22 -30.50 -26.80
C GLY A 42 29.42 -29.24 -26.48
N ILE A 43 29.33 -28.30 -27.43
CA ILE A 43 28.53 -27.08 -27.24
C ILE A 43 27.07 -27.39 -26.90
N VAL A 44 26.46 -28.38 -27.57
CA VAL A 44 25.05 -28.77 -27.28
C VAL A 44 24.92 -29.35 -25.87
N ILE A 45 25.85 -30.22 -25.45
CA ILE A 45 25.88 -30.81 -24.11
C ILE A 45 26.09 -29.71 -23.06
N LEU A 46 27.05 -28.82 -23.28
CA LEU A 46 27.33 -27.69 -22.41
C LEU A 46 26.10 -26.80 -22.23
N VAL A 47 25.37 -26.47 -23.29
CA VAL A 47 24.12 -25.68 -23.20
C VAL A 47 23.08 -26.42 -22.36
N ALA A 48 22.90 -27.73 -22.55
CA ALA A 48 21.98 -28.53 -21.74
C ALA A 48 22.38 -28.54 -20.25
N LEU A 49 23.67 -28.74 -19.96
CA LEU A 49 24.20 -28.71 -18.58
C LEU A 49 24.02 -27.34 -17.94
N ILE A 50 24.27 -26.25 -18.66
CA ILE A 50 24.04 -24.88 -18.17
C ILE A 50 22.56 -24.66 -17.83
N ILE A 51 21.63 -25.14 -18.67
CA ILE A 51 20.18 -25.04 -18.39
C ILE A 51 19.82 -25.80 -17.10
N ILE A 52 20.37 -26.98 -16.89
CA ILE A 52 20.12 -27.78 -15.67
C ILE A 52 20.76 -27.12 -14.45
N ALA A 53 21.99 -26.62 -14.57
CA ALA A 53 22.69 -25.88 -13.51
C ALA A 53 21.89 -24.64 -13.10
N PHE A 54 21.39 -23.87 -14.07
CA PHE A 54 20.57 -22.70 -13.82
C PHE A 54 19.27 -23.05 -13.09
N LYS A 55 18.57 -24.11 -13.51
CA LYS A 55 17.36 -24.59 -12.81
C LYS A 55 17.67 -25.03 -11.37
N SER A 56 18.77 -25.75 -11.16
CA SER A 56 19.22 -26.19 -9.85
C SER A 56 19.59 -25.01 -8.94
N TYR A 57 20.36 -24.05 -9.46
CA TYR A 57 20.74 -22.84 -8.75
C TYR A 57 19.53 -21.99 -8.38
N SER A 58 18.57 -21.82 -9.29
CA SER A 58 17.32 -21.11 -9.03
C SER A 58 16.52 -21.75 -7.88
N LYS A 59 16.46 -23.09 -7.82
CA LYS A 59 15.86 -23.82 -6.71
C LYS A 59 16.63 -23.64 -5.39
N PHE A 60 17.96 -23.68 -5.43
CA PHE A 60 18.78 -23.39 -4.26
C PHE A 60 18.52 -21.98 -3.70
N LYS A 61 18.53 -20.97 -4.57
CA LYS A 61 18.27 -19.56 -4.20
C LYS A 61 16.89 -19.41 -3.57
N LEU A 62 15.85 -19.98 -4.19
CA LEU A 62 14.49 -20.02 -3.63
C LEU A 62 14.46 -20.53 -2.18
N PHE A 63 15.04 -21.70 -1.90
CA PHE A 63 15.06 -22.22 -0.52
C PHE A 63 15.89 -21.36 0.43
N SER A 64 16.93 -20.71 -0.06
CA SER A 64 17.74 -19.80 0.75
C SER A 64 16.97 -18.53 1.13
N ASP A 65 16.24 -17.95 0.19
CA ASP A 65 15.41 -16.75 0.40
C ASP A 65 14.24 -17.08 1.35
N MET A 66 13.63 -18.26 1.20
CA MET A 66 12.60 -18.74 2.15
C MET A 66 13.15 -18.89 3.58
N ASP A 67 14.33 -19.50 3.75
CA ASP A 67 14.96 -19.63 5.08
C ASP A 67 15.24 -18.24 5.70
N TYR A 68 15.70 -17.29 4.87
CA TYR A 68 15.97 -15.91 5.31
C TYR A 68 14.70 -15.22 5.80
N LEU A 69 13.63 -15.24 5.00
CA LEU A 69 12.34 -14.62 5.35
C LEU A 69 11.72 -15.23 6.59
N LYS A 70 11.82 -16.55 6.76
CA LYS A 70 11.38 -17.22 8.00
C LYS A 70 12.16 -16.77 9.21
N SER A 71 13.47 -16.57 9.08
CA SER A 71 14.32 -16.14 10.20
C SER A 71 14.11 -14.68 10.60
N ARG A 72 13.52 -13.87 9.72
CA ARG A 72 13.28 -12.43 9.90
C ARG A 72 11.87 -12.09 10.34
N TRP A 73 10.92 -13.03 10.24
CA TRP A 73 9.52 -12.82 10.63
C TRP A 73 9.40 -12.24 12.06
N PRO A 74 8.55 -11.23 12.30
CA PRO A 74 7.55 -10.64 11.40
C PRO A 74 8.08 -9.58 10.43
N TYR A 75 9.38 -9.33 10.36
CA TYR A 75 9.97 -8.33 9.46
C TYR A 75 10.41 -8.94 8.11
N THR A 76 10.75 -8.07 7.16
CA THR A 76 11.24 -8.45 5.82
C THR A 76 12.54 -7.71 5.47
N TYR A 77 12.86 -7.64 4.17
CA TYR A 77 13.86 -6.74 3.62
C TYR A 77 13.58 -5.27 3.96
N ASP A 78 14.64 -4.52 4.23
CA ASP A 78 14.55 -3.07 4.41
C ASP A 78 14.23 -2.42 3.06
N ASN A 79 13.19 -1.59 3.01
CA ASN A 79 12.61 -1.09 1.77
C ASN A 79 12.23 0.38 1.92
N THR A 80 12.71 1.22 1.01
CA THR A 80 12.30 2.63 0.93
C THR A 80 10.91 2.74 0.29
N VAL A 81 10.01 3.47 0.93
CA VAL A 81 8.65 3.76 0.44
C VAL A 81 8.67 5.04 -0.37
N ASP A 82 7.96 5.05 -1.50
CA ASP A 82 7.68 6.28 -2.28
C ASP A 82 6.18 6.58 -2.20
N LEU A 83 5.79 7.40 -1.20
CA LEU A 83 4.39 7.75 -0.93
C LEU A 83 3.70 8.43 -2.13
N ASN A 84 4.45 9.04 -3.07
CA ASN A 84 3.86 9.65 -4.27
C ASN A 84 3.31 8.62 -5.27
N LYS A 85 3.63 7.33 -5.07
CA LYS A 85 3.22 6.24 -5.97
C LYS A 85 2.25 5.25 -5.32
N VAL A 86 2.06 5.28 -3.99
CA VAL A 86 1.24 4.27 -3.30
C VAL A 86 -0.27 4.47 -3.52
N ASP A 87 -0.70 5.71 -3.78
CA ASP A 87 -2.10 6.06 -3.98
C ASP A 87 -2.60 5.83 -5.42
N LYS A 88 -1.71 5.54 -6.38
CA LYS A 88 -2.04 5.48 -7.82
C LYS A 88 -3.12 4.47 -8.15
N LEU A 89 -3.05 3.25 -7.61
CA LEU A 89 -4.08 2.23 -7.84
C LEU A 89 -5.46 2.73 -7.38
N TYR A 90 -5.49 3.35 -6.20
CA TYR A 90 -6.70 3.91 -5.62
C TYR A 90 -7.24 5.09 -6.45
N LYS A 91 -6.39 6.01 -6.90
CA LYS A 91 -6.79 7.20 -7.67
C LYS A 91 -7.20 6.89 -9.12
N GLU A 92 -6.50 5.97 -9.79
CA GLU A 92 -6.71 5.73 -11.23
C GLU A 92 -7.77 4.67 -11.54
N TYR A 93 -7.93 3.67 -10.66
CA TYR A 93 -8.86 2.56 -10.87
C TYR A 93 -9.94 2.57 -9.81
N GLY A 94 -9.58 2.76 -8.54
CA GLY A 94 -10.54 2.88 -7.45
C GLY A 94 -11.50 1.67 -7.31
N PRO A 95 -12.47 1.77 -6.39
CA PRO A 95 -13.36 0.65 -6.07
C PRO A 95 -14.34 0.28 -7.19
N GLU A 96 -14.84 1.28 -7.93
CA GLU A 96 -15.81 1.06 -9.00
C GLU A 96 -15.23 0.22 -10.14
N PHE A 97 -13.99 0.50 -10.56
CA PHE A 97 -13.32 -0.27 -11.60
C PHE A 97 -13.06 -1.72 -11.16
N LEU A 98 -12.64 -1.90 -9.90
CA LEU A 98 -12.40 -3.20 -9.31
C LEU A 98 -13.71 -3.95 -8.97
N LYS A 99 -14.87 -3.33 -9.23
CA LYS A 99 -16.21 -3.89 -8.99
C LYS A 99 -16.41 -4.28 -7.52
N GLU A 100 -15.79 -3.53 -6.62
CA GLU A 100 -15.98 -3.70 -5.19
C GLU A 100 -17.43 -3.41 -4.81
N LYS A 101 -17.93 -4.16 -3.83
CA LYS A 101 -19.28 -3.97 -3.27
C LYS A 101 -19.15 -3.61 -1.79
N ASN A 102 -20.20 -2.95 -1.27
CA ASN A 102 -20.38 -2.69 0.16
C ASN A 102 -19.10 -2.13 0.83
N PHE A 103 -18.58 -1.03 0.30
CA PHE A 103 -17.40 -0.35 0.83
C PHE A 103 -17.74 1.11 1.16
N SER A 104 -16.99 1.69 2.09
CA SER A 104 -17.00 3.12 2.37
C SER A 104 -15.70 3.70 1.85
N ASN A 105 -15.77 4.78 1.08
CA ASN A 105 -14.58 5.46 0.61
C ASN A 105 -14.07 6.43 1.68
N ILE A 106 -12.76 6.43 1.95
CA ILE A 106 -12.13 7.47 2.75
C ILE A 106 -11.58 8.54 1.81
N ASP A 107 -12.10 9.75 1.92
CA ASP A 107 -11.59 10.89 1.13
C ASP A 107 -10.24 11.41 1.64
N ASP A 108 -9.61 12.29 0.85
CA ASP A 108 -8.25 12.75 1.12
C ASP A 108 -8.14 13.56 2.41
N GLN A 109 -9.16 14.34 2.75
CA GLN A 109 -9.17 15.09 4.00
C GLN A 109 -9.25 14.15 5.20
N THR A 110 -10.15 13.15 5.16
CA THR A 110 -10.30 12.19 6.25
C THR A 110 -9.08 11.29 6.39
N ALA A 111 -8.44 10.92 5.27
CA ALA A 111 -7.20 10.16 5.29
C ALA A 111 -6.05 10.93 5.93
N SER A 112 -5.92 12.22 5.64
CA SER A 112 -4.92 13.10 6.24
C SER A 112 -5.18 13.31 7.73
N ASP A 113 -6.43 13.60 8.11
CA ASP A 113 -6.85 13.82 9.50
C ASP A 113 -6.59 12.60 10.41
N LEU A 114 -6.74 11.39 9.87
CA LEU A 114 -6.50 10.12 10.58
C LEU A 114 -5.07 9.58 10.42
N ASN A 115 -4.17 10.32 9.78
CA ASN A 115 -2.78 9.91 9.56
C ASN A 115 -2.64 8.55 8.86
N ILE A 116 -3.45 8.30 7.82
CA ILE A 116 -3.43 7.02 7.09
C ILE A 116 -2.05 6.72 6.49
N ASP A 117 -1.31 7.73 6.03
CA ASP A 117 0.02 7.54 5.44
C ASP A 117 1.03 7.01 6.49
N ASP A 118 1.01 7.54 7.71
CA ASP A 118 1.85 7.07 8.81
C ASP A 118 1.42 5.66 9.29
N ILE A 119 0.11 5.40 9.33
CA ILE A 119 -0.44 4.07 9.66
C ILE A 119 -0.02 3.06 8.60
N PHE A 120 -0.10 3.43 7.31
CA PHE A 120 0.37 2.62 6.21
C PHE A 120 1.84 2.24 6.40
N ASP A 121 2.71 3.20 6.69
CA ASP A 121 4.14 2.95 6.93
C ASP A 121 4.38 2.00 8.12
N SER A 122 3.58 2.10 9.18
CA SER A 122 3.66 1.19 10.34
C SER A 122 3.28 -0.26 10.01
N ILE A 123 2.38 -0.47 9.04
CA ILE A 123 1.91 -1.78 8.60
C ILE A 123 2.81 -2.34 7.50
N ASN A 124 3.33 -1.49 6.63
CA ASN A 124 3.94 -1.85 5.36
C ASN A 124 5.28 -2.59 5.51
N ILE A 125 5.28 -3.84 5.04
CA ILE A 125 6.47 -4.65 4.75
C ILE A 125 6.36 -5.24 3.33
N CYS A 126 5.58 -4.61 2.45
CA CYS A 126 5.42 -5.10 1.09
C CYS A 126 6.75 -5.00 0.35
N THR A 127 7.01 -6.00 -0.49
CA THR A 127 8.24 -6.06 -1.29
C THR A 127 8.00 -5.72 -2.76
N SER A 128 6.74 -5.64 -3.15
CA SER A 128 6.29 -5.31 -4.50
C SER A 128 5.48 -4.02 -4.54
N SER A 129 5.59 -3.25 -5.63
CA SER A 129 4.72 -2.07 -5.84
C SER A 129 3.22 -2.40 -5.85
N PRO A 130 2.76 -3.53 -6.46
CA PRO A 130 1.37 -3.96 -6.31
C PRO A 130 0.94 -4.14 -4.85
N GLY A 131 1.83 -4.69 -4.01
CA GLY A 131 1.57 -4.87 -2.58
C GLY A 131 1.35 -3.56 -1.85
N GLU A 132 2.28 -2.61 -2.00
CA GLU A 132 2.18 -1.28 -1.37
C GLU A 132 0.91 -0.55 -1.78
N GLN A 133 0.62 -0.52 -3.08
CA GLN A 133 -0.55 0.17 -3.60
C GLN A 133 -1.85 -0.50 -3.18
N MET A 134 -1.88 -1.84 -3.10
CA MET A 134 -3.04 -2.56 -2.63
C MET A 134 -3.24 -2.41 -1.11
N LEU A 135 -2.17 -2.37 -0.32
CA LEU A 135 -2.27 -2.11 1.12
C LEU A 135 -2.84 -0.71 1.37
N TYR A 136 -2.33 0.31 0.67
CA TYR A 136 -2.88 1.67 0.75
C TYR A 136 -4.35 1.70 0.31
N TYR A 137 -4.68 1.03 -0.80
CA TYR A 137 -6.05 0.88 -1.27
C TYR A 137 -6.97 0.26 -0.23
N ILE A 138 -6.54 -0.81 0.46
CA ILE A 138 -7.31 -1.46 1.54
C ILE A 138 -7.60 -0.48 2.67
N LEU A 139 -6.61 0.32 3.09
CA LEU A 139 -6.79 1.32 4.15
C LEU A 139 -7.75 2.45 3.72
N ARG A 140 -7.78 2.79 2.44
CA ARG A 140 -8.72 3.80 1.88
C ARG A 140 -10.13 3.26 1.61
N THR A 141 -10.33 1.94 1.66
CA THR A 141 -11.60 1.29 1.29
C THR A 141 -12.15 0.34 2.38
N PRO A 142 -12.50 0.87 3.57
CA PRO A 142 -13.23 0.13 4.60
C PRO A 142 -14.41 -0.68 4.05
N LYS A 143 -14.50 -1.94 4.45
CA LYS A 143 -15.58 -2.86 4.10
C LYS A 143 -16.76 -2.72 5.06
N LEU A 144 -17.95 -2.82 4.50
CA LEU A 144 -19.24 -2.69 5.19
C LEU A 144 -19.98 -4.05 5.20
N ASN A 145 -19.28 -5.14 4.85
CA ASN A 145 -19.79 -6.49 4.86
C ASN A 145 -18.95 -7.36 5.81
N LYS A 146 -19.63 -8.02 6.76
CA LYS A 146 -19.02 -8.87 7.78
C LYS A 146 -18.37 -10.13 7.20
N GLU A 147 -18.99 -10.78 6.22
CA GLU A 147 -18.49 -12.02 5.62
C GLU A 147 -17.17 -11.80 4.88
N GLU A 148 -17.03 -10.69 4.14
CA GLU A 148 -15.77 -10.34 3.46
C GLU A 148 -14.63 -10.11 4.46
N LEU A 149 -14.92 -9.47 5.58
CA LEU A 149 -13.94 -9.21 6.63
C LEU A 149 -13.55 -10.49 7.38
N ILE A 150 -14.48 -11.40 7.65
CA ILE A 150 -14.20 -12.72 8.22
C ILE A 150 -13.35 -13.54 7.25
N SER A 151 -13.69 -13.54 5.95
CA SER A 151 -12.90 -14.22 4.92
C SER A 151 -11.46 -13.68 4.89
N ARG A 152 -11.30 -12.34 4.96
CA ARG A 152 -9.99 -11.70 5.06
C ARG A 152 -9.26 -12.14 6.34
N ASN A 153 -9.93 -12.16 7.48
CA ASN A 153 -9.34 -12.59 8.75
C ASN A 153 -8.80 -14.02 8.68
N ASN A 154 -9.57 -14.95 8.11
CA ASN A 154 -9.15 -16.35 7.97
C ASN A 154 -7.85 -16.46 7.17
N ILE A 155 -7.69 -15.68 6.09
CA ILE A 155 -6.45 -15.63 5.31
C ILE A 155 -5.31 -15.06 6.15
N LEU A 156 -5.54 -13.97 6.90
CA LEU A 156 -4.52 -13.34 7.74
C LEU A 156 -4.03 -14.29 8.85
N GLU A 157 -4.93 -14.97 9.56
CA GLU A 157 -4.58 -15.96 10.59
C GLU A 157 -3.82 -17.16 10.01
N PHE A 158 -4.25 -17.64 8.84
CA PHE A 158 -3.55 -18.69 8.11
C PHE A 158 -2.13 -18.26 7.75
N LEU A 159 -1.96 -17.06 7.21
CA LEU A 159 -0.64 -16.54 6.82
C LEU A 159 0.25 -16.35 8.05
N SER A 160 -0.26 -15.86 9.18
CA SER A 160 0.49 -15.78 10.45
C SER A 160 0.95 -17.15 10.94
N SER A 161 0.08 -18.15 10.90
CA SER A 161 0.35 -19.49 11.44
C SER A 161 1.20 -20.37 10.51
N ASN A 162 1.06 -20.24 9.19
CA ASN A 162 1.69 -21.13 8.21
C ASN A 162 2.95 -20.52 7.59
N ASN A 163 4.08 -20.69 8.30
CA ASN A 163 5.38 -20.16 7.88
C ASN A 163 5.87 -20.70 6.52
N ASP A 164 5.52 -21.94 6.15
CA ASP A 164 5.98 -22.56 4.90
C ASP A 164 5.33 -21.90 3.69
N ILE A 165 3.99 -21.87 3.64
CA ILE A 165 3.24 -21.27 2.53
C ILE A 165 3.46 -19.76 2.49
N ARG A 166 3.45 -19.08 3.65
CA ARG A 166 3.75 -17.65 3.73
C ARG A 166 5.10 -17.31 3.10
N SER A 167 6.15 -18.03 3.47
CA SER A 167 7.50 -17.77 2.92
C SER A 167 7.58 -18.06 1.41
N GLU A 168 6.84 -19.04 0.90
CA GLU A 168 6.79 -19.33 -0.53
C GLU A 168 6.09 -18.19 -1.30
N LEU A 169 4.96 -17.69 -0.80
CA LEU A 169 4.25 -16.53 -1.34
C LEU A 169 5.15 -15.29 -1.31
N GLN A 170 5.80 -15.01 -0.17
CA GLN A 170 6.70 -13.88 0.01
C GLN A 170 7.85 -13.86 -1.00
N VAL A 171 8.51 -15.00 -1.25
CA VAL A 171 9.61 -15.06 -2.23
C VAL A 171 9.10 -14.75 -3.64
N ILE A 172 7.89 -15.17 -4.00
CA ILE A 172 7.33 -14.91 -5.32
C ILE A 172 7.01 -13.43 -5.50
N VAL A 173 6.40 -12.77 -4.51
CA VAL A 173 6.09 -11.33 -4.56
C VAL A 173 7.36 -10.47 -4.47
N THR A 174 8.35 -10.89 -3.67
CA THR A 174 9.68 -10.26 -3.62
C THR A 174 10.34 -10.30 -5.00
N GLY A 175 10.16 -11.40 -5.74
CA GLY A 175 10.68 -11.53 -7.10
C GLY A 175 10.07 -10.55 -8.12
N ILE A 176 8.96 -9.89 -7.79
CA ILE A 176 8.38 -8.80 -8.61
C ILE A 176 9.15 -7.51 -8.35
N GLY A 177 9.41 -7.21 -7.07
CA GLY A 177 10.10 -6.00 -6.64
C GLY A 177 9.30 -4.71 -6.86
N LYS A 178 9.93 -3.59 -6.54
CA LYS A 178 9.37 -2.25 -6.73
C LYS A 178 9.67 -1.69 -8.11
N GLN A 179 8.71 -0.96 -8.67
CA GLN A 179 8.88 -0.25 -9.94
C GLN A 179 9.47 1.15 -9.70
N TYR A 180 10.80 1.26 -9.80
CA TYR A 180 11.49 2.55 -9.67
C TYR A 180 11.39 3.41 -10.94
N LYS A 181 11.54 2.79 -12.13
CA LYS A 181 11.49 3.44 -13.44
C LYS A 181 10.22 3.07 -14.22
N GLY A 182 9.73 4.02 -15.00
CA GLY A 182 8.46 3.90 -15.73
C GLY A 182 7.25 3.86 -14.79
N ASP A 183 6.09 3.65 -15.40
CA ASP A 183 4.81 3.51 -14.71
C ASP A 183 3.92 2.52 -15.46
N ILE A 184 3.63 1.39 -14.83
CA ILE A 184 2.78 0.36 -15.43
C ILE A 184 1.36 0.87 -15.72
N PHE A 185 0.86 1.87 -14.99
CA PHE A 185 -0.46 2.41 -15.25
C PHE A 185 -0.51 3.27 -16.51
N ASN A 186 0.58 3.99 -16.84
CA ASN A 186 0.71 4.66 -18.14
C ASN A 186 0.59 3.65 -19.30
N LEU A 187 1.15 2.45 -19.11
CA LEU A 187 1.04 1.36 -20.08
C LEU A 187 -0.40 0.83 -20.17
N PHE A 188 -1.11 0.66 -19.05
CA PHE A 188 -2.51 0.24 -19.05
C PHE A 188 -3.45 1.31 -19.63
N ASN A 189 -3.12 2.59 -19.47
CA ASN A 189 -3.90 3.72 -19.96
C ASN A 189 -3.48 4.21 -21.34
N THR A 190 -2.51 3.56 -22.00
CA THR A 190 -1.95 4.05 -23.25
C THR A 190 -2.99 4.06 -24.39
N LYS A 191 -3.24 5.25 -24.93
CA LYS A 191 -4.12 5.45 -26.09
C LYS A 191 -3.39 5.31 -27.42
N LYS A 192 -2.06 5.18 -27.43
CA LYS A 192 -1.23 5.09 -28.66
C LYS A 192 -1.66 3.92 -29.53
N VAL A 193 -2.08 4.17 -30.77
CA VAL A 193 -2.38 3.11 -31.73
C VAL A 193 -1.10 2.81 -32.51
N VAL A 194 -0.64 1.57 -32.42
CA VAL A 194 0.54 1.12 -33.15
C VAL A 194 0.21 1.03 -34.64
N SER A 195 1.02 1.66 -35.50
CA SER A 195 0.88 1.46 -36.94
C SER A 195 1.34 0.05 -37.32
N LYS A 196 0.48 -0.69 -38.04
CA LYS A 196 0.80 -2.03 -38.55
C LYS A 196 2.08 -2.03 -39.41
N SER A 197 2.31 -0.93 -40.14
CA SER A 197 3.52 -0.71 -40.94
C SER A 197 4.78 -0.63 -40.09
N ALA A 198 4.79 0.14 -38.99
CA ALA A 198 5.96 0.19 -38.10
C ALA A 198 6.30 -1.18 -37.52
N LYS A 199 5.29 -1.93 -37.05
CA LYS A 199 5.47 -3.30 -36.54
C LYS A 199 6.12 -4.23 -37.57
N LEU A 200 5.68 -4.15 -38.83
CA LEU A 200 6.27 -4.92 -39.92
C LEU A 200 7.72 -4.51 -40.18
N THR A 201 7.99 -3.20 -40.28
CA THR A 201 9.33 -2.65 -40.52
C THR A 201 10.33 -3.13 -39.47
N PHE A 202 10.01 -3.02 -38.18
CA PHE A 202 10.92 -3.45 -37.11
C PHE A 202 11.12 -4.96 -37.05
N ASN A 203 10.13 -5.76 -37.46
CA ASN A 203 10.30 -7.21 -37.58
C ASN A 203 11.21 -7.60 -38.74
N ILE A 204 11.12 -6.92 -39.88
CA ILE A 204 12.04 -7.12 -41.01
C ILE A 204 13.47 -6.74 -40.60
N LEU A 205 13.65 -5.57 -39.98
CA LEU A 205 14.97 -5.12 -39.48
C LEU A 205 15.55 -6.10 -38.44
N GLY A 206 14.74 -6.56 -37.48
CA GLY A 206 15.20 -7.57 -36.52
C GLY A 206 15.60 -8.90 -37.16
N SER A 207 14.94 -9.30 -38.25
CA SER A 207 15.27 -10.51 -39.01
C SER A 207 16.58 -10.36 -39.78
N ILE A 208 16.83 -9.19 -40.37
CA ILE A 208 18.12 -8.84 -40.99
C ILE A 208 19.24 -8.87 -39.94
N GLY A 209 18.99 -8.35 -38.74
CA GLY A 209 19.93 -8.43 -37.61
C GLY A 209 20.27 -9.89 -37.25
N LEU A 210 19.27 -10.77 -37.16
CA LEU A 210 19.49 -12.19 -36.88
C LEU A 210 20.31 -12.88 -37.98
N ILE A 211 20.00 -12.62 -39.25
CA ILE A 211 20.75 -13.16 -40.39
C ILE A 211 22.22 -12.69 -40.32
N SER A 212 22.45 -11.44 -39.95
CA SER A 212 23.80 -10.89 -39.80
C SER A 212 24.59 -11.63 -38.72
N LEU A 213 23.97 -11.96 -37.57
CA LEU A 213 24.61 -12.73 -36.50
C LEU A 213 24.93 -14.16 -36.94
N VAL A 214 23.97 -14.82 -37.61
CA VAL A 214 24.13 -16.19 -38.11
C VAL A 214 25.21 -16.28 -39.20
N SER A 215 25.42 -15.22 -39.96
CA SER A 215 26.43 -15.18 -41.03
C SER A 215 27.86 -15.46 -40.54
N ILE A 216 28.18 -15.15 -39.27
CA ILE A 216 29.48 -15.45 -38.65
C ILE A 216 29.76 -16.95 -38.67
N VAL A 217 28.74 -17.79 -38.46
CA VAL A 217 28.88 -19.25 -38.40
C VAL A 217 29.29 -19.83 -39.75
N PHE A 218 28.78 -19.25 -40.85
CA PHE A 218 28.99 -19.79 -42.19
C PHE A 218 30.19 -19.17 -42.92
N ILE A 219 30.47 -17.88 -42.69
CA ILE A 219 31.45 -17.10 -43.45
C ILE A 219 32.69 -16.76 -42.59
N GLY A 220 32.68 -17.14 -41.32
CA GLY A 220 33.75 -16.88 -40.37
C GLY A 220 33.91 -15.39 -40.07
N ILE A 221 35.15 -14.97 -39.81
CA ILE A 221 35.47 -13.60 -39.37
C ILE A 221 35.06 -12.51 -40.39
N LYS A 222 34.97 -12.87 -41.68
CA LYS A 222 34.51 -11.96 -42.75
C LYS A 222 33.05 -11.53 -42.57
N GLY A 223 32.24 -12.27 -41.82
CA GLY A 223 30.87 -11.88 -41.45
C GLY A 223 30.80 -10.56 -40.66
N LEU A 224 31.87 -10.20 -39.93
CA LEU A 224 31.92 -8.94 -39.15
C LEU A 224 31.83 -7.69 -40.03
N LEU A 225 32.25 -7.77 -41.30
CA LEU A 225 32.15 -6.65 -42.25
C LEU A 225 30.69 -6.27 -42.55
N PHE A 226 29.74 -7.19 -42.39
CA PHE A 226 28.31 -6.92 -42.55
C PHE A 226 27.66 -6.42 -41.26
N ILE A 227 28.17 -6.85 -40.09
CA ILE A 227 27.61 -6.50 -38.79
C ILE A 227 27.95 -5.05 -38.42
N LEU A 228 29.19 -4.60 -38.66
CA LEU A 228 29.63 -3.28 -38.22
C LEU A 228 28.78 -2.11 -38.78
N PRO A 229 28.50 -2.02 -40.10
CA PRO A 229 27.64 -0.97 -40.63
C PRO A 229 26.19 -1.07 -40.15
N LEU A 230 25.64 -2.29 -40.10
CA LEU A 230 24.29 -2.54 -39.58
C LEU A 230 24.17 -2.14 -38.11
N PHE A 231 25.19 -2.44 -37.31
CA PHE A 231 25.25 -2.10 -35.90
C PHE A 231 25.19 -0.59 -35.69
N LEU A 232 25.93 0.21 -36.46
CA LEU A 232 25.87 1.67 -36.35
C LEU A 232 24.47 2.22 -36.69
N VAL A 233 23.84 1.70 -37.74
CA VAL A 233 22.45 2.07 -38.09
C VAL A 233 21.48 1.66 -36.99
N TYR A 234 21.64 0.47 -36.43
CA TYR A 234 20.73 -0.07 -35.42
C TYR A 234 20.92 0.63 -34.08
N GLN A 235 22.15 1.02 -33.74
CA GLN A 235 22.45 1.87 -32.59
C GLN A 235 21.78 3.24 -32.73
N PHE A 236 21.81 3.84 -33.93
CA PHE A 236 21.13 5.11 -34.18
C PHE A 236 19.60 4.97 -34.04
N ILE A 237 19.01 3.94 -34.66
CA ILE A 237 17.57 3.64 -34.53
C ILE A 237 17.20 3.38 -33.08
N HIS A 238 18.01 2.60 -32.37
CA HIS A 238 17.83 2.31 -30.96
C HIS A 238 17.86 3.59 -30.13
N ASN A 239 18.90 4.42 -30.24
CA ASN A 239 19.00 5.65 -29.45
C ASN A 239 17.83 6.61 -29.73
N LYS A 240 17.39 6.73 -30.99
CA LYS A 240 16.26 7.59 -31.35
C LYS A 240 14.92 7.06 -30.85
N SER A 241 14.68 5.75 -30.98
CA SER A 241 13.38 5.15 -30.67
C SER A 241 13.25 4.81 -29.19
N SER A 242 14.34 4.36 -28.56
CA SER A 242 14.36 3.97 -27.15
C SER A 242 14.00 5.14 -26.25
N THR A 243 14.47 6.36 -26.52
CA THR A 243 14.11 7.54 -25.73
C THR A 243 12.62 7.86 -25.78
N GLU A 244 11.93 7.56 -26.89
CA GLU A 244 10.48 7.80 -27.05
C GLU A 244 9.62 6.75 -26.33
N ILE A 245 10.16 5.54 -26.10
CA ILE A 245 9.41 4.40 -25.54
C ILE A 245 10.00 3.84 -24.24
N GLU A 246 11.02 4.48 -23.67
CA GLU A 246 11.83 3.94 -22.56
C GLU A 246 10.96 3.56 -21.35
N ASP A 247 10.10 4.48 -20.94
CA ASP A 247 9.18 4.28 -19.81
C ASP A 247 8.16 3.17 -20.07
N GLU A 248 7.66 3.04 -21.31
CA GLU A 248 6.73 1.97 -21.68
C GLU A 248 7.45 0.61 -21.77
N VAL A 249 8.69 0.57 -22.28
CA VAL A 249 9.50 -0.65 -22.39
C VAL A 249 9.93 -1.18 -21.02
N THR A 250 10.35 -0.29 -20.12
CA THR A 250 10.67 -0.67 -18.73
C THR A 250 9.43 -1.20 -18.01
N SER A 251 8.28 -0.56 -18.20
CA SER A 251 6.99 -1.02 -17.66
C SER A 251 6.53 -2.36 -18.25
N ILE A 252 6.80 -2.62 -19.54
CA ILE A 252 6.57 -3.93 -20.18
C ILE A 252 7.46 -5.01 -19.55
N GLY A 253 8.72 -4.69 -19.26
CA GLY A 253 9.63 -5.59 -18.53
C GLY A 253 9.06 -5.95 -17.17
N TYR A 254 8.63 -4.94 -16.40
CA TYR A 254 8.00 -5.12 -15.09
C TYR A 254 6.71 -5.95 -15.16
N LEU A 255 5.84 -5.68 -16.14
CA LEU A 255 4.65 -6.46 -16.43
C LEU A 255 5.00 -7.94 -16.71
N GLY A 256 6.09 -8.19 -17.42
CA GLY A 256 6.62 -9.53 -17.64
C GLY A 256 6.90 -10.28 -16.35
N THR A 257 7.58 -9.62 -15.40
CA THR A 257 7.88 -10.16 -14.08
C THR A 257 6.60 -10.40 -13.28
N LEU A 258 5.66 -9.45 -13.29
CA LEU A 258 4.35 -9.59 -12.65
C LEU A 258 3.59 -10.83 -13.16
N ILE A 259 3.48 -11.00 -14.48
CA ILE A 259 2.79 -12.16 -15.09
C ILE A 259 3.51 -13.47 -14.75
N SER A 260 4.86 -13.48 -14.77
CA SER A 260 5.65 -14.65 -14.37
C SER A 260 5.40 -15.05 -12.91
N SER A 261 5.37 -14.07 -12.01
CA SER A 261 5.07 -14.30 -10.58
C SER A 261 3.62 -14.71 -10.36
N ALA A 262 2.64 -14.09 -11.03
CA ALA A 262 1.24 -14.49 -10.99
C ALA A 262 1.03 -15.97 -11.43
N LYS A 263 1.77 -16.42 -12.45
CA LYS A 263 1.77 -17.85 -12.85
C LYS A 263 2.38 -18.79 -11.83
N LYS A 264 3.30 -18.32 -10.99
CA LYS A 264 3.85 -19.12 -9.87
C LYS A 264 2.84 -19.17 -8.73
N LEU A 265 2.24 -18.02 -8.38
CA LEU A 265 1.20 -17.91 -7.34
C LEU A 265 0.01 -18.84 -7.64
N SER A 266 -0.56 -18.76 -8.84
CA SER A 266 -1.70 -19.60 -9.27
C SER A 266 -1.46 -21.12 -9.28
N LYS A 267 -0.23 -21.59 -9.04
CA LYS A 267 0.11 -23.01 -8.92
C LYS A 267 0.26 -23.47 -7.47
N ILE A 268 0.30 -22.54 -6.52
CA ILE A 268 0.36 -22.87 -5.09
C ILE A 268 -0.96 -23.52 -4.70
N LYS A 269 -0.87 -24.55 -3.85
CA LYS A 269 -2.02 -25.22 -3.27
C LYS A 269 -2.24 -24.64 -1.88
N CYS A 270 -3.28 -23.81 -1.74
CA CYS A 270 -3.73 -23.22 -0.49
C CYS A 270 -5.25 -23.16 -0.55
N GLU A 271 -5.92 -23.69 0.48
CA GLU A 271 -7.38 -23.78 0.53
C GLU A 271 -7.98 -22.41 0.85
N GLU A 272 -7.35 -21.68 1.76
CA GLU A 272 -7.76 -20.37 2.26
C GLU A 272 -7.63 -19.26 1.21
N LEU A 273 -6.72 -19.41 0.24
CA LEU A 273 -6.53 -18.50 -0.91
C LEU A 273 -7.09 -19.08 -2.22
N SER A 274 -7.91 -20.13 -2.15
CA SER A 274 -8.35 -20.85 -3.35
C SER A 274 -9.14 -19.98 -4.33
N ASP A 275 -9.97 -19.07 -3.82
CA ASP A 275 -10.73 -18.11 -4.60
C ASP A 275 -9.80 -17.17 -5.38
N GLU A 276 -8.86 -16.49 -4.69
CA GLU A 276 -7.90 -15.59 -5.34
C GLU A 276 -7.03 -16.31 -6.38
N LEU A 277 -6.53 -17.50 -6.04
CA LEU A 277 -5.63 -18.26 -6.91
C LEU A 277 -6.35 -18.81 -8.15
N SER A 278 -7.62 -19.19 -8.02
CA SER A 278 -8.45 -19.67 -9.13
C SER A 278 -8.86 -18.53 -10.08
N GLU A 279 -9.21 -17.36 -9.54
CA GLU A 279 -9.48 -16.16 -10.32
C GLU A 279 -8.21 -15.73 -11.08
N LEU A 280 -7.08 -15.68 -10.39
CA LEU A 280 -5.78 -15.35 -10.98
C LEU A 280 -5.45 -16.28 -12.16
N LYS A 281 -5.69 -17.59 -12.01
CA LYS A 281 -5.47 -18.58 -13.07
C LYS A 281 -6.34 -18.30 -14.30
N THR A 282 -7.60 -17.92 -14.10
CA THR A 282 -8.55 -17.60 -15.18
C THR A 282 -8.12 -16.33 -15.93
N LEU A 283 -7.76 -15.28 -15.20
CA LEU A 283 -7.33 -14.00 -15.77
C LEU A 283 -6.00 -14.11 -16.54
N LEU A 284 -5.14 -15.08 -16.19
CA LEU A 284 -3.85 -15.30 -16.84
C LEU A 284 -3.94 -15.92 -18.24
N GLU A 285 -5.02 -16.63 -18.58
CA GLU A 285 -5.16 -17.32 -19.88
C GLU A 285 -4.95 -16.41 -21.10
N PRO A 286 -5.61 -15.24 -21.22
CA PRO A 286 -5.40 -14.36 -22.38
C PRO A 286 -4.00 -13.72 -22.44
N VAL A 287 -3.32 -13.61 -21.30
CA VAL A 287 -2.04 -12.88 -21.17
C VAL A 287 -0.83 -13.80 -20.93
N LYS A 288 -1.02 -15.12 -21.03
CA LYS A 288 0.00 -16.14 -20.72
C LYS A 288 1.26 -16.12 -21.60
N ASN A 289 1.27 -15.33 -22.67
CA ASN A 289 2.43 -15.20 -23.55
C ASN A 289 3.22 -13.91 -23.33
N ILE A 290 2.76 -13.01 -22.45
CA ILE A 290 3.43 -11.73 -22.18
C ILE A 290 4.82 -11.99 -21.56
N ASP A 291 4.90 -12.74 -20.47
CA ASP A 291 6.15 -13.09 -19.77
C ASP A 291 7.24 -13.68 -20.69
N LYS A 292 6.86 -14.54 -21.63
CA LYS A 292 7.80 -15.14 -22.60
C LYS A 292 8.36 -14.10 -23.57
N LYS A 293 7.55 -13.14 -23.99
CA LYS A 293 7.96 -12.06 -24.91
C LYS A 293 8.81 -11.01 -24.21
N THR A 294 8.56 -10.76 -22.93
CA THR A 294 9.27 -9.76 -22.12
C THR A 294 10.61 -10.26 -21.59
N PHE A 295 10.85 -11.58 -21.54
CA PHE A 295 12.12 -12.17 -21.07
C PHE A 295 13.36 -11.58 -21.77
N PHE A 296 13.27 -11.27 -23.07
CA PHE A 296 14.36 -10.67 -23.84
C PHE A 296 14.52 -9.15 -23.66
N VAL A 297 13.58 -8.51 -22.96
CA VAL A 297 13.54 -7.05 -22.73
C VAL A 297 13.94 -6.68 -21.31
N ALA A 298 13.73 -7.56 -20.34
CA ALA A 298 14.15 -7.33 -18.96
C ALA A 298 15.65 -6.97 -18.90
N ASP A 299 15.94 -5.85 -18.24
CA ASP A 299 17.30 -5.45 -17.92
C ASP A 299 17.75 -6.34 -16.74
N ASN A 300 18.56 -7.35 -17.05
CA ASN A 300 19.25 -8.12 -16.03
C ASN A 300 20.53 -7.38 -15.63
N ASP A 301 21.03 -7.64 -14.42
CA ASP A 301 22.25 -7.06 -13.84
C ASP A 301 23.42 -6.96 -14.84
N ALA A 302 24.38 -6.08 -14.50
CA ALA A 302 25.57 -5.64 -15.24
C ALA A 302 26.44 -6.71 -15.95
N ALA A 303 26.14 -7.99 -15.82
CA ALA A 303 26.89 -9.12 -16.37
C ALA A 303 26.75 -9.32 -17.89
N ASP A 304 25.93 -8.56 -18.62
CA ASP A 304 25.67 -8.88 -20.03
C ASP A 304 25.68 -7.67 -20.99
N ALA A 305 26.77 -6.92 -20.98
CA ALA A 305 27.08 -5.94 -22.04
C ALA A 305 26.95 -6.57 -23.45
N VAL A 306 27.34 -7.86 -23.59
CA VAL A 306 27.21 -8.62 -24.84
C VAL A 306 25.75 -8.88 -25.21
N LEU A 307 24.88 -9.26 -24.27
CA LEU A 307 23.45 -9.44 -24.59
C LEU A 307 22.79 -8.12 -24.94
N GLU A 308 23.21 -7.00 -24.35
CA GLU A 308 22.64 -5.70 -24.69
C GLU A 308 22.94 -5.34 -26.15
N TYR A 309 24.15 -5.60 -26.64
CA TYR A 309 24.46 -5.46 -28.07
C TYR A 309 23.64 -6.40 -28.95
N ILE A 310 23.43 -7.65 -28.52
CA ILE A 310 22.56 -8.60 -29.25
C ILE A 310 21.12 -8.08 -29.29
N LYS A 311 20.58 -7.56 -28.19
CA LYS A 311 19.23 -6.96 -28.13
C LYS A 311 19.11 -5.76 -29.05
N ILE A 312 20.15 -4.92 -29.16
CA ILE A 312 20.22 -3.78 -30.08
C ILE A 312 20.20 -4.28 -31.53
N ILE A 313 21.06 -5.24 -31.88
CA ILE A 313 21.10 -5.83 -33.24
C ILE A 313 19.77 -6.50 -33.61
N LEU A 314 19.06 -7.09 -32.65
CA LEU A 314 17.77 -7.72 -32.90
C LEU A 314 16.59 -6.75 -32.82
N LEU A 315 16.83 -5.48 -32.46
CA LEU A 315 15.83 -4.47 -32.11
C LEU A 315 14.77 -5.02 -31.14
N ALA A 316 15.22 -5.84 -30.18
CA ALA A 316 14.36 -6.68 -29.36
C ALA A 316 13.37 -5.87 -28.51
N LYS A 317 13.83 -4.78 -27.86
CA LYS A 317 13.01 -3.88 -27.04
C LYS A 317 11.85 -3.27 -27.84
N ILE A 318 12.16 -2.70 -29.00
CA ILE A 318 11.18 -2.06 -29.89
C ILE A 318 10.18 -3.09 -30.46
N ARG A 319 10.67 -4.25 -30.92
CA ARG A 319 9.81 -5.32 -31.44
C ARG A 319 8.88 -5.89 -30.37
N CYS A 320 9.38 -6.04 -29.14
CA CYS A 320 8.57 -6.48 -28.01
C CYS A 320 7.45 -5.48 -27.71
N TYR A 321 7.77 -4.19 -27.63
CA TYR A 321 6.79 -3.12 -27.46
C TYR A 321 5.66 -3.22 -28.49
N TYR A 322 5.98 -3.16 -29.79
CA TYR A 322 4.98 -3.25 -30.85
C TYR A 322 4.26 -4.61 -30.95
N SER A 323 4.82 -5.65 -30.36
CA SER A 323 4.20 -6.99 -30.28
C SER A 323 3.18 -7.09 -29.14
N LEU A 324 3.31 -6.27 -28.10
CA LEU A 324 2.55 -6.38 -26.86
C LEU A 324 1.55 -5.26 -26.62
N VAL A 325 1.77 -4.04 -27.11
CA VAL A 325 0.88 -2.89 -26.83
C VAL A 325 -0.59 -3.18 -27.14
N ASP A 326 -0.89 -3.77 -28.30
CA ASP A 326 -2.29 -4.14 -28.65
C ASP A 326 -2.85 -5.19 -27.68
N THR A 327 -2.05 -6.22 -27.36
CA THR A 327 -2.45 -7.26 -26.40
C THR A 327 -2.70 -6.69 -25.01
N ILE A 328 -1.92 -5.72 -24.57
CA ILE A 328 -2.08 -5.06 -23.27
C ILE A 328 -3.39 -4.26 -23.26
N LYS A 329 -3.67 -3.51 -24.33
CA LYS A 329 -4.92 -2.74 -24.48
C LYS A 329 -6.14 -3.65 -24.46
N ASP A 330 -6.12 -4.71 -25.26
CA ASP A 330 -7.24 -5.65 -25.40
C ASP A 330 -7.53 -6.39 -24.07
N ASN A 331 -6.53 -6.52 -23.20
CA ASN A 331 -6.63 -7.24 -21.93
C ASN A 331 -6.43 -6.35 -20.70
N ARG A 332 -6.64 -5.03 -20.84
CA ARG A 332 -6.41 -4.04 -19.78
C ARG A 332 -7.08 -4.42 -18.46
N GLU A 333 -8.39 -4.72 -18.49
CA GLU A 333 -9.15 -5.09 -17.27
C GLU A 333 -8.55 -6.32 -16.58
N ALA A 334 -8.19 -7.36 -17.34
CA ALA A 334 -7.58 -8.55 -16.79
C ALA A 334 -6.21 -8.26 -16.16
N LEU A 335 -5.39 -7.42 -16.80
CA LEU A 335 -4.07 -7.04 -16.28
C LEU A 335 -4.14 -6.27 -14.97
N ILE A 336 -5.09 -5.33 -14.84
CA ILE A 336 -5.29 -4.59 -13.60
C ILE A 336 -5.80 -5.51 -12.49
N LYS A 337 -6.73 -6.43 -12.79
CA LYS A 337 -7.19 -7.42 -11.82
C LYS A 337 -6.06 -8.36 -11.38
N ILE A 338 -5.19 -8.79 -12.28
CA ILE A 338 -3.98 -9.55 -11.93
C ILE A 338 -3.08 -8.72 -11.02
N TYR A 339 -2.83 -7.45 -11.36
CA TYR A 339 -2.04 -6.53 -10.53
C TYR A 339 -2.62 -6.45 -9.11
N SER A 340 -3.94 -6.22 -9.01
CA SER A 340 -4.66 -6.14 -7.75
C SER A 340 -4.62 -7.43 -6.94
N LEU A 341 -4.88 -8.60 -7.55
CA LEU A 341 -4.86 -9.89 -6.84
C LEU A 341 -3.47 -10.26 -6.33
N VAL A 342 -2.43 -10.00 -7.13
CA VAL A 342 -1.04 -10.21 -6.70
C VAL A 342 -0.67 -9.26 -5.56
N GLY A 343 -1.07 -7.99 -5.68
CA GLY A 343 -0.90 -7.00 -4.62
C GLY A 343 -1.64 -7.36 -3.33
N LYS A 344 -2.85 -7.93 -3.45
CA LYS A 344 -3.67 -8.37 -2.30
C LYS A 344 -2.94 -9.41 -1.45
N ILE A 345 -2.26 -10.35 -2.10
CA ILE A 345 -1.46 -11.38 -1.40
C ILE A 345 -0.29 -10.75 -0.61
N ASP A 346 0.47 -9.84 -1.24
CA ASP A 346 1.59 -9.14 -0.57
C ASP A 346 1.10 -8.24 0.58
N ALA A 347 0.00 -7.51 0.36
CA ALA A 347 -0.65 -6.69 1.39
C ALA A 347 -1.15 -7.53 2.57
N TYR A 348 -1.74 -8.70 2.33
CA TYR A 348 -2.20 -9.60 3.40
C TYR A 348 -1.06 -10.16 4.23
N ILE A 349 0.06 -10.49 3.59
CA ILE A 349 1.28 -10.85 4.31
C ILE A 349 1.75 -9.68 5.20
N SER A 350 1.69 -8.45 4.68
CA SER A 350 2.06 -7.25 5.43
C SER A 350 1.17 -7.00 6.64
N ILE A 351 -0.15 -7.19 6.49
CA ILE A 351 -1.12 -7.05 7.57
C ILE A 351 -0.94 -8.17 8.62
N ALA A 352 -0.74 -9.41 8.19
CA ALA A 352 -0.45 -10.53 9.10
C ALA A 352 0.83 -10.26 9.91
N SER A 353 1.86 -9.74 9.25
CA SER A 353 3.10 -9.29 9.88
C SER A 353 2.87 -8.16 10.88
N TYR A 354 2.02 -7.18 10.58
CA TYR A 354 1.65 -6.12 11.51
C TYR A 354 0.99 -6.67 12.78
N ARG A 355 0.04 -7.60 12.66
CA ARG A 355 -0.60 -8.25 13.83
C ARG A 355 0.39 -8.95 14.74
N GLU A 356 1.42 -9.58 14.16
CA GLU A 356 2.49 -10.24 14.93
C GLU A 356 3.46 -9.26 15.60
N ARG A 357 3.46 -7.98 15.20
CA ARG A 357 4.24 -6.91 15.82
C ARG A 357 3.48 -6.17 16.93
N LEU A 358 2.16 -6.33 17.00
CA LEU A 358 1.34 -5.69 18.01
C LEU A 358 1.45 -6.45 19.33
N ASP A 359 1.52 -5.73 20.45
CA ASP A 359 1.51 -6.32 21.78
C ASP A 359 0.15 -6.94 22.09
N ASP A 360 -0.93 -6.18 21.86
CA ASP A 360 -2.31 -6.60 22.05
C ASP A 360 -3.22 -6.02 20.96
N TYR A 361 -4.19 -6.82 20.52
CA TYR A 361 -5.28 -6.39 19.65
C TYR A 361 -6.49 -7.30 19.82
N THR A 362 -7.65 -6.86 19.34
CA THR A 362 -8.88 -7.63 19.35
C THR A 362 -9.52 -7.71 17.97
N TYR A 363 -10.35 -8.73 17.80
CA TYR A 363 -11.20 -8.87 16.61
C TYR A 363 -12.49 -8.10 16.80
N PRO A 364 -12.89 -7.26 15.82
CA PRO A 364 -14.09 -6.46 15.96
C PRO A 364 -15.37 -7.30 15.90
N ASN A 365 -16.27 -7.08 16.85
CA ASN A 365 -17.61 -7.67 16.83
C ASN A 365 -18.60 -6.71 16.15
N PHE A 366 -18.85 -6.92 14.86
CA PHE A 366 -19.85 -6.15 14.11
C PHE A 366 -21.28 -6.61 14.40
N ILE A 367 -22.14 -5.65 14.72
CA ILE A 367 -23.57 -5.87 15.03
C ILE A 367 -24.49 -5.25 13.98
N ASP A 368 -25.52 -6.01 13.58
CA ASP A 368 -26.57 -5.57 12.66
C ASP A 368 -27.67 -4.82 13.43
N ARG A 369 -27.30 -3.74 14.14
CA ARG A 369 -28.21 -2.91 14.94
C ARG A 369 -28.07 -1.43 14.58
N ASP A 370 -28.99 -0.62 15.11
CA ASP A 370 -28.90 0.84 15.18
C ASP A 370 -27.47 1.36 15.51
N LYS A 371 -27.19 2.62 15.20
CA LYS A 371 -25.91 3.32 15.45
C LYS A 371 -25.35 3.10 16.87
N TYR A 372 -24.40 2.17 17.00
CA TYR A 372 -23.77 1.77 18.26
C TYR A 372 -22.26 1.57 18.09
N LEU A 373 -21.48 1.99 19.08
CA LEU A 373 -20.04 1.81 19.12
C LEU A 373 -19.57 1.67 20.56
N LYS A 374 -18.78 0.63 20.84
CA LYS A 374 -18.13 0.40 22.13
C LYS A 374 -16.69 0.00 21.89
N LEU A 375 -15.77 0.73 22.52
CA LEU A 375 -14.36 0.37 22.61
C LEU A 375 -13.92 0.41 24.07
N ASN A 376 -13.24 -0.62 24.55
CA ASN A 376 -12.58 -0.60 25.85
C ASN A 376 -11.07 -0.50 25.68
N ASP A 377 -10.43 0.37 26.45
CA ASP A 377 -8.97 0.55 26.49
C ASP A 377 -8.35 0.77 25.10
N ALA A 378 -8.98 1.63 24.29
CA ALA A 378 -8.51 1.91 22.94
C ALA A 378 -7.19 2.67 22.94
N LEU A 379 -6.29 2.24 22.07
CA LEU A 379 -4.96 2.81 21.84
C LEU A 379 -4.81 3.26 20.38
N HIS A 380 -3.99 4.29 20.18
CA HIS A 380 -3.64 4.77 18.85
C HIS A 380 -2.47 3.95 18.30
N PRO A 381 -2.53 3.41 17.06
CA PRO A 381 -1.48 2.54 16.52
C PRO A 381 -0.10 3.19 16.36
N LEU A 382 -0.05 4.52 16.26
CA LEU A 382 1.19 5.29 16.14
C LEU A 382 1.80 5.72 17.49
N ILE A 383 1.17 5.39 18.63
CA ILE A 383 1.63 5.80 19.95
C ILE A 383 2.06 4.57 20.74
N LEU A 384 3.37 4.41 20.95
CA LEU A 384 3.98 3.24 21.61
C LEU A 384 3.50 3.06 23.06
N ASP A 385 3.47 4.15 23.84
CA ASP A 385 3.08 4.17 25.26
C ASP A 385 1.81 5.01 25.48
N GLY A 386 0.76 4.71 24.71
CA GLY A 386 -0.50 5.43 24.78
C GLY A 386 -1.26 5.19 26.08
N VAL A 387 -1.95 6.21 26.59
CA VAL A 387 -2.90 6.04 27.71
C VAL A 387 -4.22 5.48 27.15
N PRO A 388 -4.64 4.26 27.54
CA PRO A 388 -5.85 3.65 26.99
C PRO A 388 -7.10 4.38 27.47
N ASN A 389 -8.09 4.51 26.59
CA ASN A 389 -9.37 5.16 26.91
C ASN A 389 -10.56 4.33 26.39
N SER A 390 -11.63 4.27 27.18
CA SER A 390 -12.83 3.50 26.86
C SER A 390 -13.99 4.44 26.51
N ILE A 391 -14.86 4.00 25.62
CA ILE A 391 -16.07 4.73 25.25
C ILE A 391 -17.21 3.80 24.83
N GLU A 392 -18.43 4.18 25.17
CA GLU A 392 -19.66 3.55 24.68
C GLU A 392 -20.63 4.61 24.16
N LEU A 393 -21.04 4.45 22.91
CA LEU A 393 -21.99 5.28 22.20
C LEU A 393 -23.18 4.44 21.79
N ASN A 394 -24.34 4.75 22.35
CA ASN A 394 -25.61 4.16 21.96
C ASN A 394 -26.55 5.28 21.51
N LYS A 395 -26.66 5.49 20.19
CA LYS A 395 -27.48 6.54 19.55
C LYS A 395 -27.17 7.99 19.95
N ARG A 396 -26.16 8.21 20.78
CA ARG A 396 -25.73 9.52 21.28
C ARG A 396 -24.31 9.83 20.80
N GLY A 397 -24.05 11.09 20.47
CA GLY A 397 -22.70 11.58 20.18
C GLY A 397 -21.95 11.97 21.45
N ILE A 398 -20.74 12.53 21.30
CA ILE A 398 -19.95 13.12 22.38
C ILE A 398 -19.62 14.58 22.07
N VAL A 399 -19.72 15.42 23.09
CA VAL A 399 -19.05 16.71 23.14
C VAL A 399 -17.85 16.61 24.09
N LEU A 400 -16.65 16.81 23.56
CA LEU A 400 -15.38 16.81 24.28
C LEU A 400 -14.99 18.25 24.62
N THR A 401 -14.86 18.52 25.92
CA THR A 401 -14.32 19.79 26.43
C THR A 401 -12.92 19.57 27.02
N GLY A 402 -12.18 20.66 27.23
CA GLY A 402 -10.84 20.59 27.82
C GLY A 402 -9.86 21.55 27.17
N SER A 403 -8.71 21.74 27.81
CA SER A 403 -7.64 22.60 27.32
C SER A 403 -6.96 22.06 26.06
N ASN A 404 -6.22 22.92 25.38
CA ASN A 404 -5.36 22.48 24.29
C ASN A 404 -4.21 21.62 24.84
N MET A 405 -3.72 20.68 24.02
CA MET A 405 -2.69 19.70 24.41
C MET A 405 -3.12 18.61 25.41
N SER A 406 -4.38 18.63 25.88
CA SER A 406 -4.90 17.62 26.83
C SER A 406 -5.22 16.25 26.24
N GLY A 407 -4.99 16.05 24.93
CA GLY A 407 -5.17 14.76 24.25
C GLY A 407 -6.50 14.60 23.49
N LYS A 408 -7.36 15.64 23.41
CA LYS A 408 -8.66 15.58 22.69
C LYS A 408 -8.53 15.07 21.25
N SER A 409 -7.70 15.71 20.43
CA SER A 409 -7.54 15.34 19.01
C SER A 409 -6.89 13.97 18.86
N THR A 410 -5.98 13.58 19.77
CA THR A 410 -5.43 12.23 19.84
C THR A 410 -6.51 11.19 20.11
N PHE A 411 -7.37 11.42 21.11
CA PHE A 411 -8.48 10.52 21.42
C PHE A 411 -9.47 10.40 20.25
N MET A 412 -9.82 11.51 19.61
CA MET A 412 -10.66 11.51 18.41
C MET A 412 -10.07 10.66 17.28
N ARG A 413 -8.77 10.82 16.99
CA ARG A 413 -8.04 9.97 16.03
C ARG A 413 -8.00 8.52 16.47
N THR A 414 -7.79 8.23 17.76
CA THR A 414 -7.78 6.87 18.29
C THR A 414 -9.09 6.14 17.97
N ILE A 415 -10.23 6.77 18.23
CA ILE A 415 -11.52 6.14 17.94
C ILE A 415 -11.71 5.97 16.42
N GLY A 416 -11.45 7.02 15.63
CA GLY A 416 -11.57 6.97 14.16
C GLY A 416 -10.70 5.89 13.52
N THR A 417 -9.44 5.80 13.95
CA THR A 417 -8.48 4.81 13.46
C THR A 417 -8.82 3.39 13.88
N ASN A 418 -9.35 3.16 15.10
CA ASN A 418 -9.79 1.82 15.50
C ASN A 418 -11.02 1.36 14.69
N ILE A 419 -11.96 2.26 14.37
CA ILE A 419 -13.06 1.95 13.44
C ILE A 419 -12.50 1.63 12.04
N LEU A 420 -11.55 2.45 11.56
CA LEU A 420 -10.90 2.25 10.27
C LEU A 420 -10.24 0.87 10.17
N LEU A 421 -9.37 0.52 11.11
CA LEU A 421 -8.64 -0.76 11.12
C LEU A 421 -9.59 -1.95 11.30
N SER A 422 -10.66 -1.80 12.08
CA SER A 422 -11.70 -2.82 12.23
C SER A 422 -12.37 -3.15 10.89
N GLN A 423 -12.65 -2.13 10.07
CA GLN A 423 -13.31 -2.29 8.78
C GLN A 423 -12.36 -2.49 7.59
N THR A 424 -11.05 -2.38 7.78
CA THR A 424 -10.06 -2.54 6.69
C THR A 424 -9.22 -3.80 6.87
N ILE A 425 -8.78 -4.09 8.08
CA ILE A 425 -7.89 -5.23 8.35
C ILE A 425 -8.45 -6.18 9.41
N TYR A 426 -9.69 -5.98 9.85
CA TYR A 426 -10.35 -6.77 10.89
C TYR A 426 -9.56 -6.82 12.20
N THR A 427 -8.98 -5.69 12.59
CA THR A 427 -8.13 -5.57 13.78
C THR A 427 -8.42 -4.25 14.47
N SER A 428 -8.57 -4.28 15.79
CA SER A 428 -8.72 -3.09 16.63
C SER A 428 -7.70 -3.13 17.77
N LEU A 429 -7.03 -2.02 18.04
CA LEU A 429 -6.06 -1.87 19.11
C LEU A 429 -6.78 -1.43 20.39
N CYS A 430 -7.56 -2.34 20.94
CA CYS A 430 -8.36 -2.15 22.14
C CYS A 430 -8.65 -3.52 22.79
N SER A 431 -9.08 -3.54 24.04
CA SER A 431 -9.40 -4.80 24.74
C SER A 431 -10.74 -5.39 24.31
N GLU A 432 -11.69 -4.55 23.90
CA GLU A 432 -13.01 -4.97 23.36
C GLU A 432 -13.45 -3.99 22.28
N TYR A 433 -13.91 -4.50 21.12
CA TYR A 433 -14.58 -3.71 20.08
C TYR A 433 -15.94 -4.34 19.78
N THR A 434 -17.01 -3.55 19.91
CA THR A 434 -18.35 -3.90 19.40
C THR A 434 -18.96 -2.69 18.73
N GLY A 435 -19.36 -2.78 17.46
CA GLY A 435 -19.90 -1.61 16.75
C GLY A 435 -20.67 -1.94 15.48
N SER A 436 -21.43 -0.95 15.01
CA SER A 436 -22.01 -0.95 13.66
C SER A 436 -20.91 -0.72 12.61
N PHE A 437 -21.20 -0.97 11.34
CA PHE A 437 -20.37 -0.47 10.24
C PHE A 437 -20.57 1.03 10.07
N PHE A 438 -19.49 1.79 10.01
CA PHE A 438 -19.51 3.25 9.89
C PHE A 438 -18.84 3.75 8.61
N ARG A 439 -19.42 4.79 8.02
CA ARG A 439 -18.70 5.71 7.13
C ARG A 439 -17.96 6.74 7.97
N ILE A 440 -16.64 6.81 7.87
CA ILE A 440 -15.83 7.71 8.69
C ILE A 440 -15.67 9.04 7.96
N LEU A 441 -15.99 10.14 8.64
CA LEU A 441 -15.90 11.50 8.11
C LEU A 441 -15.24 12.38 9.16
N SER A 442 -14.21 13.15 8.81
CA SER A 442 -13.53 14.01 9.78
C SER A 442 -13.33 15.45 9.29
N SER A 443 -13.22 16.36 10.25
CA SER A 443 -12.77 17.73 10.08
C SER A 443 -11.91 18.09 11.31
N LEU A 444 -10.65 17.62 11.32
CA LEU A 444 -9.71 17.82 12.44
C LEU A 444 -8.65 18.88 12.14
N SER A 445 -8.08 18.88 10.93
CA SER A 445 -6.95 19.74 10.58
C SER A 445 -7.19 20.41 9.24
N ILE A 446 -7.68 21.65 9.28
CA ILE A 446 -7.80 22.49 8.09
C ILE A 446 -6.51 23.30 7.99
N ALA A 447 -5.65 22.92 7.05
CA ALA A 447 -4.45 23.70 6.75
C ALA A 447 -4.83 24.95 5.94
N ASP A 448 -4.11 26.05 6.16
CA ASP A 448 -4.24 27.26 5.35
C ASP A 448 -3.79 26.98 3.91
N ASP A 449 -4.69 27.18 2.94
CA ASP A 449 -4.30 27.27 1.53
C ASP A 449 -4.06 28.73 1.16
N VAL A 450 -2.88 29.22 1.56
CA VAL A 450 -2.40 30.58 1.23
C VAL A 450 -2.36 30.79 -0.28
N THR A 451 -2.13 29.72 -1.06
CA THR A 451 -2.00 29.79 -2.52
C THR A 451 -3.33 29.96 -3.25
N GLN A 452 -4.43 29.41 -2.72
CA GLN A 452 -5.78 29.59 -3.27
C GLN A 452 -6.53 30.80 -2.72
N GLY A 453 -5.94 31.55 -1.77
CA GLY A 453 -6.56 32.72 -1.17
C GLY A 453 -7.87 32.42 -0.41
N LYS A 454 -8.10 31.16 -0.03
CA LYS A 454 -9.26 30.77 0.77
C LYS A 454 -8.96 31.07 2.23
N SER A 455 -9.79 31.90 2.86
CA SER A 455 -9.74 32.10 4.31
C SER A 455 -9.98 30.77 5.03
N TYR A 456 -9.25 30.51 6.11
CA TYR A 456 -9.44 29.36 7.02
C TYR A 456 -10.92 29.01 7.28
N TYR A 457 -11.74 30.02 7.58
CA TYR A 457 -13.19 29.89 7.82
C TYR A 457 -13.96 29.25 6.66
N LEU A 458 -13.65 29.64 5.41
CA LEU A 458 -14.31 29.05 4.23
C LEU A 458 -13.89 27.59 4.02
N GLY A 459 -12.64 27.25 4.35
CA GLY A 459 -12.18 25.85 4.37
C GLY A 459 -12.98 25.01 5.37
N GLU A 460 -13.19 25.54 6.57
CA GLU A 460 -14.00 24.92 7.62
C GLU A 460 -15.47 24.72 7.22
N CYS A 461 -16.11 25.76 6.68
CA CYS A 461 -17.47 25.67 6.14
C CYS A 461 -17.61 24.59 5.07
N ASN A 462 -16.65 24.52 4.12
CA ASN A 462 -16.68 23.50 3.08
C ASN A 462 -16.44 22.09 3.63
N SER A 463 -15.56 21.94 4.62
CA SER A 463 -15.31 20.65 5.29
C SER A 463 -16.56 20.15 6.00
N LEU A 464 -17.23 21.01 6.77
CA LEU A 464 -18.49 20.65 7.43
C LEU A 464 -19.60 20.35 6.42
N LEU A 465 -19.74 21.16 5.37
CA LEU A 465 -20.72 20.92 4.31
C LEU A 465 -20.48 19.57 3.60
N ARG A 466 -19.21 19.20 3.36
CA ARG A 466 -18.83 17.88 2.84
C ARG A 466 -19.31 16.77 3.77
N ILE A 467 -19.12 16.89 5.07
CA ILE A 467 -19.62 15.92 6.05
C ILE A 467 -21.14 15.80 5.94
N LEU A 468 -21.85 16.93 6.02
CA LEU A 468 -23.32 16.95 6.01
C LEU A 468 -23.92 16.35 4.74
N ASN A 469 -23.29 16.59 3.57
CA ASN A 469 -23.72 16.02 2.29
C ASN A 469 -23.40 14.52 2.14
N SER A 470 -22.50 13.98 2.97
CA SER A 470 -22.04 12.59 2.90
C SER A 470 -22.78 11.65 3.86
N ILE A 471 -23.63 12.20 4.74
CA ILE A 471 -24.47 11.42 5.65
C ILE A 471 -25.61 10.80 4.85
N GLU A 472 -25.64 9.47 4.83
CA GLU A 472 -26.65 8.66 4.15
C GLU A 472 -27.51 7.90 5.17
N GLU A 473 -28.69 7.42 4.75
CA GLU A 473 -29.62 6.72 5.63
C GLU A 473 -29.27 5.23 5.80
N GLU A 474 -28.64 4.59 4.81
CA GLU A 474 -28.42 3.13 4.82
C GLU A 474 -27.32 2.70 5.81
N ILE A 475 -26.25 3.47 5.93
CA ILE A 475 -25.07 3.12 6.71
C ILE A 475 -24.71 4.30 7.61
N PRO A 476 -24.56 4.08 8.94
CA PRO A 476 -24.34 5.19 9.84
C PRO A 476 -23.01 5.90 9.55
N SER A 477 -23.02 7.22 9.64
CA SER A 477 -21.78 8.00 9.58
C SER A 477 -21.18 8.18 10.97
N PHE A 478 -19.86 8.09 11.09
CA PHE A 478 -19.11 8.46 12.28
C PHE A 478 -18.35 9.76 11.99
N CYS A 479 -18.88 10.86 12.49
CA CYS A 479 -18.37 12.21 12.25
C CYS A 479 -17.40 12.63 13.36
N ILE A 480 -16.20 13.06 13.00
CA ILE A 480 -15.17 13.54 13.93
C ILE A 480 -14.91 15.02 13.63
N ILE A 481 -15.19 15.91 14.56
CA ILE A 481 -15.15 17.36 14.33
C ILE A 481 -14.33 18.03 15.43
N ASP A 482 -13.28 18.76 15.07
CA ASP A 482 -12.46 19.54 16.02
C ASP A 482 -12.75 21.02 15.84
N GLU A 483 -13.48 21.59 16.80
CA GLU A 483 -14.04 22.94 16.76
C GLU A 483 -15.00 23.17 15.57
N ILE A 484 -15.95 24.09 15.73
CA ILE A 484 -16.86 24.49 14.66
C ILE A 484 -16.84 26.01 14.57
N PHE A 485 -16.55 26.51 13.39
CA PHE A 485 -16.51 27.93 13.01
C PHE A 485 -15.57 28.76 13.89
N LYS A 486 -14.31 28.37 13.96
CA LYS A 486 -13.28 29.12 14.71
C LYS A 486 -13.11 30.53 14.12
N GLY A 487 -13.05 31.54 15.00
CA GLY A 487 -12.72 32.92 14.60
C GLY A 487 -13.88 33.78 14.08
N THR A 488 -15.14 33.32 14.18
CA THR A 488 -16.33 34.15 13.92
C THR A 488 -16.97 34.70 15.21
N ASN A 489 -18.09 35.42 15.08
CA ASN A 489 -18.87 35.92 16.21
C ASN A 489 -19.31 34.77 17.13
N PRO A 490 -18.99 34.80 18.44
CA PRO A 490 -19.34 33.71 19.37
C PRO A 490 -20.82 33.34 19.40
N LEU A 491 -21.73 34.30 19.29
CA LEU A 491 -23.17 34.03 19.30
C LEU A 491 -23.61 33.25 18.05
N GLU A 492 -23.16 33.70 16.87
CA GLU A 492 -23.45 33.02 15.61
C GLU A 492 -22.81 31.64 15.56
N ARG A 493 -21.59 31.51 16.08
CA ARG A 493 -20.86 30.24 16.20
C ARG A 493 -21.65 29.23 17.02
N ILE A 494 -22.00 29.56 18.27
CA ILE A 494 -22.70 28.64 19.17
C ILE A 494 -24.07 28.24 18.59
N ALA A 495 -24.83 29.21 18.07
CA ALA A 495 -26.12 28.96 17.46
C ALA A 495 -26.01 28.02 16.25
N SER A 496 -25.06 28.28 15.35
CA SER A 496 -24.86 27.47 14.15
C SER A 496 -24.32 26.07 14.48
N SER A 497 -23.36 25.97 15.40
CA SER A 497 -22.80 24.69 15.88
C SER A 497 -23.91 23.80 16.46
N LYS A 498 -24.78 24.36 17.31
CA LYS A 498 -25.89 23.62 17.90
C LYS A 498 -26.83 23.05 16.84
N GLU A 499 -27.18 23.84 15.83
CA GLU A 499 -28.04 23.40 14.72
C GLU A 499 -27.38 22.34 13.85
N ILE A 500 -26.08 22.46 13.57
CA ILE A 500 -25.30 21.46 12.83
C ILE A 500 -25.26 20.13 13.60
N LEU A 501 -24.95 20.17 14.90
CA LEU A 501 -24.91 18.99 15.76
C LEU A 501 -26.28 18.30 15.83
N ARG A 502 -27.36 19.08 15.97
CA ARG A 502 -28.73 18.54 15.90
C ARG A 502 -28.99 17.88 14.55
N TYR A 503 -28.66 18.55 13.45
CA TYR A 503 -28.84 18.03 12.10
C TYR A 503 -28.14 16.68 11.89
N ILE A 504 -26.92 16.51 12.42
CA ILE A 504 -26.16 15.26 12.34
C ILE A 504 -26.86 14.15 13.16
N MET A 505 -27.23 14.44 14.41
CA MET A 505 -27.81 13.41 15.30
C MET A 505 -29.24 12.99 14.93
N ASP A 506 -30.00 13.86 14.28
CA ASP A 506 -31.34 13.56 13.74
C ASP A 506 -31.28 12.60 12.53
N ARG A 507 -30.08 12.34 11.99
CA ARG A 507 -29.83 11.39 10.89
C ARG A 507 -29.14 10.13 11.40
N ASN A 508 -28.87 9.21 10.47
CA ASN A 508 -28.10 8.01 10.73
C ASN A 508 -26.60 8.32 10.94
N ALA A 509 -26.26 9.00 12.04
CA ALA A 509 -24.88 9.34 12.37
C ALA A 509 -24.61 9.36 13.89
N LEU A 510 -23.37 9.09 14.25
CA LEU A 510 -22.74 9.41 15.54
C LEU A 510 -21.71 10.51 15.30
N ALA A 511 -21.51 11.38 16.29
CA ALA A 511 -20.51 12.44 16.21
C ALA A 511 -19.67 12.51 17.48
N ILE A 512 -18.36 12.70 17.33
CA ILE A 512 -17.48 13.16 18.39
C ILE A 512 -17.02 14.56 18.02
N VAL A 513 -17.33 15.54 18.88
CA VAL A 513 -17.05 16.95 18.62
C VAL A 513 -16.23 17.52 19.76
N ALA A 514 -15.04 18.01 19.47
CA ALA A 514 -14.26 18.81 20.41
C ALA A 514 -14.65 20.28 20.34
N THR A 515 -14.83 20.92 21.49
CA THR A 515 -15.15 22.35 21.57
C THR A 515 -14.57 23.01 22.82
N HIS A 516 -14.28 24.30 22.71
CA HIS A 516 -13.98 25.17 23.85
C HIS A 516 -15.22 25.91 24.39
N ASP A 517 -16.34 25.86 23.68
CA ASP A 517 -17.56 26.54 24.06
C ASP A 517 -18.34 25.71 25.08
N LEU A 518 -18.22 26.07 26.36
CA LEU A 518 -18.94 25.40 27.46
C LEU A 518 -20.47 25.49 27.28
N GLU A 519 -20.98 26.61 26.77
CA GLU A 519 -22.40 26.80 26.47
C GLU A 519 -22.92 25.77 25.45
N LEU A 520 -22.10 25.41 24.45
CA LEU A 520 -22.46 24.37 23.49
C LEU A 520 -22.55 23.00 24.17
N ALA A 521 -21.59 22.68 25.04
CA ALA A 521 -21.60 21.42 25.80
C ALA A 521 -22.83 21.32 26.72
N GLU A 522 -23.20 22.41 27.40
CA GLU A 522 -24.36 22.45 28.29
C GLU A 522 -25.69 22.31 27.53
N THR A 523 -25.77 22.85 26.32
CA THR A 523 -27.03 22.89 25.54
C THR A 523 -27.31 21.66 24.67
N CYS A 524 -26.33 20.77 24.46
CA CYS A 524 -26.45 19.58 23.61
C CYS A 524 -26.84 18.27 24.34
N ASN A 525 -27.10 18.32 25.64
CA ASN A 525 -27.13 17.19 26.59
C ASN A 525 -28.14 16.04 26.29
N ASN A 526 -29.16 16.25 25.46
CA ASN A 526 -30.15 15.20 25.17
C ASN A 526 -29.65 14.15 24.16
N ASN A 527 -28.90 14.58 23.14
CA ASN A 527 -28.39 13.70 22.07
C ASN A 527 -26.88 13.47 22.17
N TYR A 528 -26.21 14.18 23.06
CA TYR A 528 -24.77 14.12 23.25
C TYR A 528 -24.42 13.85 24.71
N LEU A 529 -23.41 13.02 24.91
CA LEU A 529 -22.73 12.84 26.18
C LEU A 529 -21.61 13.86 26.32
N CYS A 530 -21.45 14.44 27.50
CA CYS A 530 -20.34 15.36 27.77
C CYS A 530 -19.18 14.60 28.42
N TYR A 531 -18.00 14.75 27.84
CA TYR A 531 -16.76 14.26 28.39
C TYR A 531 -15.70 15.37 28.35
N TYR A 532 -14.66 15.20 29.15
CA TYR A 532 -13.56 16.14 29.18
C TYR A 532 -12.21 15.48 29.39
N PHE A 533 -11.18 16.19 28.92
CA PHE A 533 -9.79 16.00 29.32
C PHE A 533 -9.39 17.22 30.14
N CYS A 534 -8.65 17.01 31.23
CA CYS A 534 -8.19 18.08 32.09
C CYS A 534 -6.71 17.95 32.37
N GLU A 535 -6.03 19.08 32.38
CA GLU A 535 -4.69 19.22 32.93
C GLU A 535 -4.74 19.25 34.46
N ASP A 536 -3.67 18.82 35.10
CA ASP A 536 -3.38 19.20 36.47
C ASP A 536 -2.22 20.20 36.49
N VAL A 537 -2.27 21.14 37.43
CA VAL A 537 -1.19 22.11 37.62
C VAL A 537 -0.66 21.95 39.03
N ASP A 538 0.46 21.26 39.13
CA ASP A 538 1.23 21.11 40.36
C ASP A 538 2.22 22.28 40.48
N LYS A 539 2.33 22.86 41.68
CA LYS A 539 3.31 23.90 42.00
C LYS A 539 4.76 23.44 41.85
N THR A 540 5.02 22.13 41.84
CA THR A 540 6.36 21.53 41.78
C THR A 540 6.73 20.98 40.41
N GLN A 541 5.77 20.41 39.67
CA GLN A 541 5.99 19.77 38.36
C GLN A 541 5.47 20.59 37.17
N GLY A 542 4.74 21.68 37.42
CA GLY A 542 4.13 22.49 36.38
C GLY A 542 2.85 21.88 35.83
N LEU A 543 2.68 21.93 34.51
CA LEU A 543 1.51 21.43 33.79
C LEU A 543 1.67 19.95 33.47
N THR A 544 0.81 19.10 34.02
CA THR A 544 0.78 17.65 33.73
C THR A 544 -0.58 17.26 33.14
N PHE A 545 -0.58 16.22 32.31
CA PHE A 545 -1.78 15.70 31.68
C PHE A 545 -1.86 14.20 31.94
N ASP A 546 -2.98 13.72 32.47
CA ASP A 546 -3.19 12.29 32.70
C ASP A 546 -3.71 11.56 31.43
N PHE A 547 -4.13 12.32 30.42
CA PHE A 547 -4.69 11.84 29.16
C PHE A 547 -5.84 10.85 29.33
N LYS A 548 -6.60 10.96 30.44
CA LYS A 548 -7.76 10.12 30.74
C LYS A 548 -9.06 10.87 30.46
N LEU A 549 -9.92 10.22 29.69
CA LEU A 549 -11.29 10.66 29.42
C LEU A 549 -12.12 10.61 30.72
N LYS A 550 -12.77 11.71 31.06
CA LYS A 550 -13.62 11.85 32.26
C LYS A 550 -15.02 12.28 31.87
N GLU A 551 -16.03 11.77 32.58
CA GLU A 551 -17.44 12.13 32.35
C GLU A 551 -17.76 13.52 32.91
N GLY A 552 -18.52 14.30 32.14
CA GLY A 552 -19.00 15.63 32.53
C GLY A 552 -18.38 16.77 31.71
N ILE A 553 -18.49 17.99 32.25
CA ILE A 553 -17.98 19.22 31.65
C ILE A 553 -16.87 19.75 32.56
N CYS A 554 -15.72 20.11 31.97
CA CYS A 554 -14.64 20.73 32.73
C CYS A 554 -14.95 22.22 32.96
N HIS A 555 -15.33 22.57 34.19
CA HIS A 555 -15.57 23.97 34.58
C HIS A 555 -14.31 24.68 35.12
N SER A 556 -13.23 23.94 35.41
CA SER A 556 -12.00 24.51 35.98
C SER A 556 -10.98 24.86 34.90
N GLY A 557 -10.81 26.15 34.60
CA GLY A 557 -9.68 26.62 33.79
C GLY A 557 -8.41 26.71 34.63
N ASN A 558 -7.38 25.91 34.32
CA ASN A 558 -6.10 25.99 35.01
C ASN A 558 -5.14 27.04 34.41
N ALA A 559 -5.60 27.82 33.42
CA ALA A 559 -4.81 28.87 32.77
C ALA A 559 -4.19 29.86 33.77
N LEU A 560 -4.93 30.32 34.78
CA LEU A 560 -4.39 31.25 35.79
C LEU A 560 -3.36 30.58 36.72
N LYS A 561 -3.54 29.29 37.03
CA LYS A 561 -2.53 28.52 37.78
C LYS A 561 -1.26 28.32 36.97
N LEU A 562 -1.39 28.14 35.65
CA LEU A 562 -0.25 28.05 34.74
C LEU A 562 0.50 29.39 34.67
N LEU A 563 -0.22 30.52 34.59
CA LEU A 563 0.43 31.84 34.62
C LEU A 563 1.19 32.07 35.94
N ASP A 564 0.62 31.67 37.07
CA ASP A 564 1.29 31.72 38.38
C ASP A 564 2.57 30.86 38.38
N PHE A 565 2.48 29.63 37.88
CA PHE A 565 3.63 28.73 37.74
C PHE A 565 4.73 29.30 36.82
N LEU A 566 4.35 29.92 35.70
CA LEU A 566 5.27 30.58 34.76
C LEU A 566 5.89 31.87 35.33
N GLY A 567 5.49 32.29 36.54
CA GLY A 567 6.05 33.47 37.22
C GLY A 567 5.50 34.79 36.72
N TYR A 568 4.27 34.81 36.16
CA TYR A 568 3.61 36.06 35.79
C TYR A 568 3.42 36.94 37.05
N PRO A 569 3.50 38.28 36.92
CA PRO A 569 3.25 39.18 38.04
C PRO A 569 1.89 38.89 38.70
N LYS A 570 1.88 38.73 40.03
CA LYS A 570 0.67 38.40 40.80
C LYS A 570 -0.48 39.37 40.56
N GLU A 571 -0.16 40.65 40.35
CA GLU A 571 -1.15 41.68 40.02
C GLU A 571 -1.99 41.33 38.78
N ILE A 572 -1.39 40.73 37.75
CA ILE A 572 -2.12 40.30 36.54
C ILE A 572 -3.09 39.15 36.88
N ILE A 573 -2.63 38.18 37.68
CA ILE A 573 -3.40 36.99 38.06
C ILE A 573 -4.56 37.38 38.97
N ASP A 574 -4.30 38.21 39.98
CA ASP A 574 -5.28 38.70 40.94
C ASP A 574 -6.36 39.54 40.26
N ASN A 575 -5.97 40.44 39.34
CA ASN A 575 -6.92 41.23 38.56
C ASN A 575 -7.76 40.37 37.60
N ALA A 576 -7.17 39.34 37.00
CA ALA A 576 -7.91 38.39 36.16
C ALA A 576 -8.93 37.58 36.97
N LEU A 577 -8.55 37.07 38.15
CA LEU A 577 -9.47 36.37 39.07
C LEU A 577 -10.66 37.27 39.46
N ASN A 578 -10.39 38.52 39.82
CA ASN A 578 -11.43 39.48 40.17
C ASN A 578 -12.39 39.75 39.00
N SER A 579 -11.87 39.84 37.78
CA SER A 579 -12.68 40.08 36.57
C SER A 579 -13.62 38.91 36.25
N ILE A 580 -13.17 37.67 36.43
CA ILE A 580 -13.99 36.47 36.23
C ILE A 580 -15.15 36.41 37.25
N HIS A 581 -14.89 36.78 38.51
CA HIS A 581 -15.94 36.81 39.54
C HIS A 581 -17.01 37.88 39.33
N ILE A 582 -16.68 38.97 38.63
CA ILE A 582 -17.63 40.05 38.31
C ILE A 582 -18.52 39.67 37.12
N GLY A 583 -18.02 38.90 36.14
CA GLY A 583 -18.78 38.48 34.95
C GLY A 583 -19.77 37.32 35.16
N ASN A 584 -19.70 36.62 36.29
CA ASN A 584 -20.59 35.49 36.65
C ASN A 584 -21.74 35.88 37.61
N LYS A 585 -21.98 37.19 37.81
CA LYS A 585 -23.16 37.76 38.47
C LYS A 585 -24.08 38.37 37.44
#